data_AF-A0A914CJA0-F1
#
_entry.id   AF-A0A914CJA0-F1
#
_cell.length_a   1.000
_cell.length_b   1.000
_cell.length_c   1.000
_cell.angle_alpha   90.00
_cell.angle_beta   90.00
_cell.angle_gamma   90.00
#
_symmetry.space_group_name_H-M   'P 1'
#
loop_
_entity.id
_entity.type
_entity.pdbx_description
1 polymer ?
#
loop_
_entity_poly.entity_id
_entity_poly.type
_entity_poly.pdbx_seq_one_letter_code
_entity_poly.pdbx_strand_id
1 'polypeptide(L)'
;MEETDIPICRICMDGEQPSDLISPCDCRGSMSFVHRHCLDQWYAMRRNESCDTCYCKYAKKWCGMKPISEWWKLPPLSLYRLQLLVFFEQPLRASRLFVVSLLTSLYYPV
;
A
#
# COMPACT_ATOMS: atom_id res chain seq x y z
N MET A 1 -11.01 -34.70 -24.19
CA MET A 1 -11.03 -33.73 -23.07
C MET A 1 -9.95 -32.73 -23.39
N GLU A 2 -10.33 -31.55 -23.88
CA GLU A 2 -9.40 -30.42 -23.91
C GLU A 2 -9.40 -29.84 -22.50
N GLU A 3 -8.40 -30.23 -21.73
CA GLU A 3 -8.07 -29.59 -20.47
C GLU A 3 -7.58 -28.19 -20.85
N THR A 4 -8.48 -27.21 -20.80
CA THR A 4 -8.13 -25.81 -21.08
C THR A 4 -7.12 -25.39 -20.01
N ASP A 5 -5.85 -25.26 -20.38
CA ASP A 5 -4.77 -24.83 -19.48
C ASP A 5 -5.06 -23.40 -19.03
N ILE A 6 -5.71 -23.27 -17.86
CA ILE A 6 -6.12 -21.97 -17.31
C ILE A 6 -4.85 -21.22 -16.91
N PRO A 7 -4.64 -19.98 -17.39
CA PRO A 7 -3.45 -19.22 -17.01
C PRO A 7 -3.42 -18.95 -15.51
N ILE A 8 -2.33 -19.35 -14.85
CA ILE A 8 -2.11 -19.21 -13.40
C ILE A 8 -1.16 -18.05 -13.13
N CYS A 9 -1.43 -17.26 -12.09
CA CYS A 9 -0.56 -16.17 -11.67
C CYS A 9 0.71 -16.72 -11.01
N ARG A 10 1.89 -16.38 -11.53
CA ARG A 10 3.17 -16.88 -10.99
C ARG A 10 3.54 -16.41 -9.58
N ILE A 11 2.83 -15.41 -9.04
CA ILE A 11 3.12 -14.80 -7.72
C ILE A 11 2.26 -15.44 -6.63
N CYS A 12 0.94 -15.53 -6.84
CA CYS A 12 0.01 -16.13 -5.86
C CYS A 12 -0.30 -17.60 -6.15
N MET A 13 0.18 -18.15 -7.27
CA MET A 13 -0.04 -19.53 -7.70
C MET A 13 -1.52 -19.89 -7.89
N ASP A 14 -2.36 -18.90 -8.22
CA ASP A 14 -3.81 -19.04 -8.36
C ASP A 14 -4.29 -18.53 -9.74
N GLY A 15 -5.37 -19.15 -10.24
CA GLY A 15 -6.04 -18.84 -11.50
C GLY A 15 -7.53 -18.50 -11.33
N GLU A 16 -8.03 -18.28 -10.11
CA GLU A 16 -9.45 -17.98 -9.83
C GLU A 16 -10.00 -16.76 -10.59
N GLN A 17 -9.14 -15.82 -11.01
CA GLN A 17 -9.52 -14.60 -11.72
C GLN A 17 -8.76 -14.42 -13.05
N PRO A 18 -9.03 -15.28 -14.06
CA PRO A 18 -8.28 -15.32 -15.31
C PRO A 18 -8.35 -14.01 -16.11
N SER A 19 -9.42 -13.23 -15.95
CA SER A 19 -9.62 -11.92 -16.61
C SER A 19 -8.63 -10.84 -16.16
N ASP A 20 -8.02 -11.01 -14.98
CA ASP A 20 -7.14 -10.02 -14.36
C ASP A 20 -5.66 -10.34 -14.52
N LEU A 21 -5.32 -11.47 -15.16
CA LEU A 21 -3.95 -11.78 -15.52
C LEU A 21 -3.47 -10.92 -16.69
N ILE A 22 -2.26 -10.42 -16.52
CA ILE A 22 -1.52 -9.68 -17.53
C ILE A 22 -0.21 -10.39 -17.81
N SER A 23 0.35 -10.14 -19.00
CA SER A 23 1.72 -10.52 -19.34
C SER A 23 2.61 -9.27 -19.32
N PRO A 24 3.25 -8.96 -18.19
CA PRO A 24 3.99 -7.70 -18.05
C PRO A 24 5.42 -7.79 -18.63
N CYS A 25 5.88 -8.95 -19.09
CA CYS A 25 7.23 -9.17 -19.59
C CYS A 25 7.26 -10.29 -20.63
N ASP A 26 8.34 -10.40 -21.39
CA ASP A 26 8.51 -11.41 -22.45
C ASP A 26 8.78 -12.85 -21.96
N CYS A 27 8.46 -13.15 -20.69
CA CYS A 27 8.45 -14.54 -20.21
C CYS A 27 7.46 -15.36 -21.05
N ARG A 28 7.77 -16.64 -21.28
CA ARG A 28 6.94 -17.55 -22.08
C ARG A 28 6.27 -18.61 -21.19
N GLY A 29 5.16 -19.16 -21.67
CA GLY A 29 4.41 -20.20 -20.96
C GLY A 29 3.73 -19.68 -19.69
N SER A 30 3.57 -20.56 -18.71
CA SER A 30 2.89 -20.28 -17.42
C SER A 30 3.56 -19.16 -16.60
N MET A 31 4.87 -18.96 -16.75
CA MET A 31 5.61 -17.89 -16.07
C MET A 31 5.33 -16.48 -16.62
N SER A 32 4.59 -16.38 -17.71
CA SER A 32 4.27 -15.10 -18.35
C SER A 32 3.13 -14.34 -17.68
N PHE A 33 2.28 -15.03 -16.90
CA PHE A 33 1.03 -14.47 -16.40
C PHE A 33 1.12 -14.06 -14.92
N VAL A 34 0.61 -12.88 -14.62
CA VAL A 34 0.57 -12.29 -13.28
C VAL A 34 -0.70 -11.47 -13.11
N HIS A 35 -1.39 -11.55 -11.95
CA HIS A 35 -2.46 -10.61 -11.63
C HIS A 35 -1.93 -9.18 -11.51
N ARG A 36 -2.69 -8.17 -11.97
CA ARG A 36 -2.33 -6.75 -11.78
C ARG A 36 -2.02 -6.41 -10.31
N HIS A 37 -2.88 -6.84 -9.38
CA HIS A 37 -2.70 -6.57 -7.96
C HIS A 37 -1.43 -7.22 -7.39
N CYS A 38 -1.13 -8.47 -7.77
CA CYS A 38 0.09 -9.16 -7.34
C CYS A 38 1.34 -8.44 -7.86
N LEU A 39 1.30 -7.92 -9.09
CA LEU A 39 2.41 -7.15 -9.64
C LEU A 39 2.60 -5.80 -8.92
N ASP A 40 1.51 -5.11 -8.56
CA ASP A 40 1.56 -3.86 -7.78
C ASP A 40 2.15 -4.07 -6.38
N GLN A 41 1.73 -5.13 -5.68
CA GLN A 41 2.30 -5.52 -4.40
C GLN A 41 3.78 -5.88 -4.53
N TRP A 42 4.14 -6.59 -5.60
CA TRP A 42 5.53 -6.94 -5.91
C TRP A 42 6.40 -5.69 -6.07
N TYR A 43 5.93 -4.68 -6.81
CA TYR A 43 6.63 -3.39 -6.91
C TYR A 43 6.80 -2.70 -5.56
N ALA A 44 5.74 -2.69 -4.75
CA ALA A 44 5.78 -2.05 -3.42
C ALA A 44 6.82 -2.70 -2.50
N MET A 45 6.97 -4.03 -2.58
CA MET A 45 7.90 -4.79 -1.74
C MET A 45 9.34 -4.77 -2.26
N ARG A 46 9.54 -5.06 -3.56
CA ARG A 46 10.87 -5.26 -4.14
C ARG A 46 11.50 -3.99 -4.69
N ARG A 47 10.70 -2.96 -5.00
CA ARG A 47 11.12 -1.73 -5.70
C ARG A 47 11.91 -1.98 -7.00
N ASN A 48 11.76 -3.17 -7.59
CA ASN A 48 12.43 -3.51 -8.83
C ASN A 48 11.45 -3.33 -10.00
N GLU A 49 11.88 -2.63 -11.04
CA GLU A 49 11.07 -2.38 -12.24
C GLU A 49 11.27 -3.44 -13.34
N SER A 50 12.07 -4.46 -13.04
CA SER A 50 12.48 -5.50 -14.00
C SER A 50 12.01 -6.87 -13.54
N CYS A 51 11.79 -7.77 -14.49
CA CYS A 51 11.46 -9.16 -14.20
C CYS A 51 12.70 -9.91 -13.69
N ASP A 52 12.55 -10.68 -12.61
CA ASP A 52 13.68 -11.43 -12.03
C ASP A 52 14.10 -12.68 -12.84
N THR A 53 13.31 -13.05 -13.85
CA THR A 53 13.57 -14.24 -14.68
C THR A 53 14.17 -13.86 -16.02
N CYS A 54 13.54 -12.93 -16.73
CA CYS A 54 13.99 -12.50 -18.06
C CYS A 54 14.77 -11.18 -18.05
N TYR A 55 14.86 -10.49 -16.91
CA TYR A 55 15.55 -9.20 -16.73
C TYR A 55 15.05 -8.04 -17.62
N CYS A 56 14.02 -8.27 -18.44
CA CYS A 56 13.33 -7.22 -19.16
C CYS A 56 12.58 -6.31 -18.19
N LYS A 57 12.54 -5.00 -18.50
CA LYS A 57 11.67 -4.06 -17.79
C LYS A 57 10.23 -4.46 -18.00
N TYR A 58 9.44 -4.45 -16.93
CA TYR A 58 8.02 -4.71 -17.07
C TYR A 58 7.36 -3.63 -17.93
N ALA A 59 6.52 -4.04 -18.87
CA ALA A 59 5.75 -3.15 -19.72
C ALA A 59 4.73 -2.39 -18.85
N LYS A 60 5.07 -1.18 -18.44
CA LYS A 60 4.14 -0.26 -17.78
C LYS A 60 3.11 0.16 -18.81
N LYS A 61 1.99 -0.55 -18.90
CA LYS A 61 0.84 -0.04 -19.66
C LYS A 61 0.35 1.19 -18.91
N TRP A 62 0.46 2.37 -19.55
CA TRP A 62 -0.03 3.62 -18.99
C TRP A 62 -1.54 3.47 -18.74
N CYS A 63 -1.92 3.18 -17.49
CA CYS A 63 -3.24 3.53 -17.01
C CYS A 63 -3.19 5.05 -16.88
N GLY A 64 -4.07 5.77 -17.58
CA GLY A 64 -4.05 7.24 -17.55
C GLY A 64 -4.19 7.80 -16.14
N MET A 65 -4.40 9.11 -16.04
CA MET A 65 -4.79 9.70 -14.76
C MET A 65 -5.95 8.89 -14.20
N LYS A 66 -5.80 8.38 -12.96
CA LYS A 66 -6.92 7.75 -12.28
C LYS A 66 -8.10 8.72 -12.33
N PRO A 67 -9.35 8.27 -12.52
CA PRO A 67 -10.49 9.16 -12.43
C PRO A 67 -10.45 9.90 -11.08
N ILE A 68 -10.78 11.20 -11.06
CA ILE A 68 -10.55 12.07 -9.88
C ILE A 68 -11.21 11.55 -8.59
N SER A 69 -12.27 10.74 -8.73
CA SER A 69 -12.95 10.03 -7.66
C SER A 69 -12.05 9.05 -6.90
N GLU A 70 -11.01 8.51 -7.52
CA GLU A 70 -10.10 7.53 -6.91
C GLU A 70 -8.83 8.13 -6.30
N TRP A 71 -8.59 9.43 -6.49
CA TRP A 71 -7.40 10.11 -5.92
C TRP A 71 -7.44 10.18 -4.40
N TRP A 72 -8.63 10.02 -3.82
CA TRP A 72 -8.86 9.99 -2.37
C TRP A 72 -8.60 8.60 -1.76
N LYS A 73 -8.44 7.55 -2.59
CA LYS A 73 -7.98 6.23 -2.15
C LYS A 73 -6.45 6.32 -1.94
N LEU A 74 -6.06 7.03 -0.89
CA LEU A 74 -4.69 7.04 -0.40
C LEU A 74 -4.29 5.58 -0.11
N PRO A 75 -3.09 5.13 -0.52
CA PRO A 75 -2.58 3.84 -0.06
C PRO A 75 -2.66 3.83 1.48
N PRO A 76 -3.00 2.68 2.12
CA PRO A 76 -2.95 2.61 3.57
C PRO A 76 -1.57 3.09 3.97
N LEU A 77 -1.54 4.21 4.69
CA LEU A 77 -0.30 4.74 5.22
C LEU A 77 0.34 3.57 5.96
N SER A 78 1.45 3.08 5.44
CA SER A 78 2.34 2.20 6.18
C SER A 78 2.80 3.04 7.36
N LEU A 79 2.08 2.92 8.47
CA LEU A 79 2.28 3.63 9.72
C LEU A 79 3.52 3.08 10.44
N TYR A 80 4.67 3.17 9.78
CA TYR A 80 5.96 2.89 10.41
C TYR A 80 7.00 3.99 10.14
N ARG A 81 6.58 5.13 9.56
CA ARG A 81 7.52 6.21 9.20
C ARG A 81 7.09 7.63 9.54
N LEU A 82 6.04 7.80 10.35
CA LEU A 82 5.66 9.11 10.93
C LEU A 82 5.89 9.15 12.45
N GLN A 83 6.92 8.46 12.93
CA GLN A 83 7.29 8.46 14.35
C GLN A 83 8.10 9.70 14.78
N LEU A 84 8.22 10.73 13.92
CA LEU A 84 9.03 11.92 14.21
C LEU A 84 8.26 13.24 14.28
N LEU A 85 6.93 13.25 14.07
CA LEU A 85 6.13 14.48 14.16
C LEU A 85 5.20 14.54 15.39
N VAL A 86 5.36 13.61 16.35
CA VAL A 86 4.66 13.64 17.65
C VAL A 86 5.63 14.04 18.79
N PHE A 87 6.68 14.80 18.49
CA PHE A 87 7.62 15.32 19.50
C PHE A 87 7.52 16.83 19.76
N PHE A 88 6.64 17.58 19.08
CA PHE A 88 6.57 19.04 19.23
C PHE A 88 5.25 19.61 19.79
N GLU A 89 4.24 18.77 20.05
CA GLU A 89 2.92 19.20 20.56
C GLU A 89 2.73 18.79 22.03
N GLN A 90 3.65 19.19 22.93
CA GLN A 90 3.58 18.89 24.37
C GLN A 90 3.70 20.09 25.35
N PRO A 91 3.58 21.39 24.99
CA PRO A 91 3.51 22.41 26.04
C PRO A 91 2.08 22.88 26.42
N LEU A 92 1.03 22.59 25.63
CA LEU A 92 -0.30 23.19 25.87
C LEU A 92 -1.27 22.36 26.74
N ARG A 93 -0.97 21.10 27.07
CA ARG A 93 -1.80 20.30 28.01
C ARG A 93 -1.47 20.52 29.48
N ALA A 94 -0.31 21.11 29.80
CA ALA A 94 0.09 21.40 31.18
C ALA A 94 -0.66 22.60 31.78
N SER A 95 -1.19 23.51 30.97
CA SER A 95 -1.91 24.71 31.46
C SER A 95 -3.28 24.37 32.03
N ARG A 96 -3.97 23.34 31.51
CA ARG A 96 -5.33 23.02 31.94
C ARG A 96 -5.39 22.37 33.33
N LEU A 97 -4.34 21.69 33.76
CA LEU A 97 -4.23 21.11 35.10
C LEU A 97 -3.81 22.15 36.16
N PHE A 98 -2.95 23.11 35.78
CA PHE A 98 -2.55 24.20 36.67
C PHE A 98 -3.71 25.13 37.06
N VAL A 99 -4.58 25.48 36.09
CA VAL A 99 -5.73 26.36 36.35
C VAL A 99 -6.78 25.67 37.22
N VAL A 100 -7.03 24.36 37.01
CA VAL A 100 -7.95 23.59 37.85
C VAL A 100 -7.43 23.46 39.28
N SER A 101 -6.12 23.24 39.47
CA SER A 101 -5.52 23.15 40.80
C SER A 101 -5.61 24.46 41.60
N LEU A 102 -5.41 25.62 40.96
CA LEU A 102 -5.51 26.93 41.61
C LEU A 102 -6.97 27.28 41.98
N LEU A 103 -7.93 26.91 41.13
CA LEU A 103 -9.35 27.12 41.41
C LEU A 103 -9.85 26.22 42.54
N THR A 104 -9.39 24.97 42.62
CA THR A 104 -9.73 24.09 43.77
C THR A 104 -9.13 24.57 45.08
N SER A 105 -7.94 25.18 45.07
CA SER A 105 -7.33 25.75 46.28
C SER A 105 -7.96 27.07 46.73
N LEU A 106 -8.58 27.84 45.82
CA LEU A 106 -9.32 29.06 46.18
C LEU A 106 -10.77 28.76 46.62
N TYR A 107 -11.34 27.64 46.19
CA TYR A 107 -12.74 27.28 46.47
C TYR A 107 -12.92 26.33 47.68
N TYR A 108 -11.84 25.72 48.18
CA TYR A 108 -11.86 24.85 49.37
C TYR A 108 -10.85 25.35 50.42
N PRO A 109 -11.20 26.34 51.25
CA PRO A 109 -10.39 26.68 52.41
C PRO A 109 -10.57 25.60 53.49
N VAL A 110 -9.45 25.05 53.96
CA VAL A 110 -9.34 24.39 55.27
C VAL A 110 -9.50 25.44 56.37
#